data_AF-A0A960SSG9-F1
#
_entry.id   AF-A0A960SSG9-F1
#
_cell.length_a   1.000
_cell.length_b   1.000
_cell.length_c   1.000
_cell.angle_alpha   90.00
_cell.angle_beta   90.00
_cell.angle_gamma   90.00
#
_symmetry.space_group_name_H-M   'P 1'
#
loop_
_entity.id
_entity.type
_entity.pdbx_description
1 polymer ?
#
loop_
_entity_poly.entity_id
_entity_poly.type
_entity_poly.pdbx_seq_one_letter_code
_entity_poly.pdbx_strand_id
1 'polypeptide(L)'
;MQTSANLDRCLTFINSQMRTGGKDEHSAQPRLAITFSRQTGCGAWEIAPRLARILEESGPKGDHAWTVFDRELVEKVLEDHNLPAKLAQYMPEDKVSYFSDAV
;
A
#
# COMPACT_ATOMS: atom_id res chain seq x y z
N MET A 1 22.60 -31.75 -3.37
CA MET A 1 22.41 -30.30 -3.63
C MET A 1 20.93 -29.90 -3.44
N GLN A 2 20.39 -30.02 -2.22
CA GLN A 2 18.97 -29.72 -1.90
C GLN A 2 18.81 -28.73 -0.73
N THR A 3 19.94 -28.25 -0.19
CA THR A 3 19.97 -27.47 1.05
C THR A 3 19.45 -26.04 0.85
N SER A 4 19.73 -25.41 -0.29
CA SER A 4 19.25 -24.06 -0.60
C SER A 4 17.74 -24.01 -0.86
N ALA A 5 17.21 -24.93 -1.65
CA ALA A 5 15.78 -24.99 -1.96
C ALA A 5 14.90 -25.27 -0.72
N ASN A 6 15.41 -26.06 0.23
CA ASN A 6 14.73 -26.27 1.51
C ASN A 6 14.83 -25.05 2.43
N LEU A 7 15.96 -24.33 2.43
CA LEU A 7 16.12 -23.10 3.18
C LEU A 7 15.15 -22.01 2.71
N ASP A 8 14.98 -21.85 1.40
CA ASP A 8 14.04 -20.88 0.82
C ASP A 8 12.59 -21.18 1.21
N ARG A 9 12.20 -22.46 1.26
CA ARG A 9 10.86 -22.87 1.74
C ARG A 9 10.67 -22.56 3.22
N CYS A 10 11.67 -22.86 4.05
CA CYS A 10 11.62 -22.55 5.48
C CYS A 10 11.54 -21.03 5.73
N LEU A 11 12.32 -20.23 5.01
CA LEU A 11 12.27 -18.77 5.10
C LEU A 11 10.92 -18.22 4.63
N THR A 12 10.38 -18.74 3.53
CA THR A 12 9.05 -18.34 3.03
C THR A 12 7.96 -18.65 4.05
N PHE A 13 8.04 -19.81 4.71
CA PHE A 13 7.11 -20.21 5.76
C PHE A 13 7.21 -19.33 7.00
N ILE A 14 8.42 -19.04 7.49
CA ILE A 14 8.62 -18.16 8.65
C ILE A 14 8.10 -16.75 8.34
N ASN A 15 8.40 -16.21 7.17
CA ASN A 15 7.95 -14.88 6.77
C ASN A 15 6.42 -14.81 6.62
N SER A 16 5.76 -15.87 6.15
CA SER A 16 4.30 -15.91 6.04
C SER A 16 3.61 -16.02 7.41
N GLN A 17 4.24 -16.67 8.39
CA GLN A 17 3.73 -16.75 9.76
C GLN A 17 4.01 -15.47 10.57
N MET A 18 5.08 -14.75 10.25
CA MET A 18 5.37 -13.42 10.80
C MET A 18 4.43 -12.34 10.26
N ARG A 19 3.61 -12.65 9.23
CA ARG A 19 2.38 -11.89 8.95
C ARG A 19 1.38 -12.18 10.06
N THR A 20 1.59 -11.60 11.22
CA THR A 20 0.51 -11.29 12.14
C THR A 20 -0.38 -10.27 11.46
N GLY A 21 -1.25 -10.75 10.57
CA GLY A 21 -2.46 -10.03 10.22
C GLY A 21 -3.19 -9.89 11.54
N GLY A 22 -3.08 -8.70 12.15
CA GLY A 22 -3.90 -8.33 13.29
C GLY A 22 -5.33 -8.67 12.92
N LYS A 23 -5.89 -9.67 13.59
CA LYS A 23 -7.33 -9.84 13.66
C LYS A 23 -7.86 -8.65 14.45
N ASP A 24 -7.95 -7.49 13.82
CA ASP A 24 -8.85 -6.46 14.28
C ASP A 24 -10.24 -6.84 13.78
N GLU A 25 -10.82 -7.86 14.42
CA GLU A 25 -12.26 -8.13 14.42
C GLU A 25 -13.01 -7.07 15.27
N HIS A 26 -12.52 -5.83 15.28
CA HIS A 26 -13.31 -4.70 15.77
C HIS A 26 -14.24 -4.29 14.64
N SER A 27 -15.47 -3.96 15.01
CA SER A 27 -16.54 -3.36 14.21
C SER A 27 -16.08 -2.08 13.49
N ALA A 28 -15.19 -2.22 12.51
CA ALA A 28 -14.58 -1.11 11.82
C ALA A 28 -15.62 -0.53 10.87
N GLN A 29 -16.06 0.68 11.17
CA GLN A 29 -16.76 1.51 10.20
C GLN A 29 -15.99 1.45 8.87
N PRO A 30 -16.67 1.34 7.73
CA PRO A 30 -16.01 1.25 6.43
C PRO A 30 -15.05 2.42 6.27
N ARG A 31 -13.76 2.12 6.10
CA ARG A 31 -12.76 3.16 5.84
C ARG A 31 -13.01 3.75 4.47
N LEU A 32 -12.99 5.08 4.39
CA LEU A 32 -13.17 5.80 3.13
C LEU A 32 -11.86 5.82 2.36
N ALA A 33 -11.96 5.65 1.04
CA ALA A 33 -10.83 5.78 0.13
C ALA A 33 -11.23 6.66 -1.05
N ILE A 34 -10.34 7.54 -1.47
CA ILE A 34 -10.52 8.42 -2.63
C ILE A 34 -9.45 8.06 -3.64
N THR A 35 -9.87 7.64 -4.84
CA THR A 35 -8.97 7.26 -5.92
C THR A 35 -9.01 8.32 -7.01
N PHE A 36 -7.84 8.87 -7.35
CA PHE A 36 -7.70 9.73 -8.52
C PHE A 36 -7.41 8.89 -9.77
N SER A 37 -8.21 9.08 -10.82
CA SER A 37 -7.91 8.47 -12.13
C SER A 37 -6.58 9.00 -12.68
N ARG A 38 -5.76 8.10 -13.25
CA ARG A 38 -4.41 8.41 -13.79
C ARG A 38 -4.47 9.04 -15.19
N GLN A 39 -5.24 10.11 -15.35
CA GLN A 39 -5.24 10.87 -16.59
C GLN A 39 -3.99 11.77 -16.64
N THR A 40 -3.27 11.76 -17.75
CA THR A 40 -2.13 12.66 -17.97
C THR A 40 -2.56 14.10 -17.75
N GLY A 41 -1.80 14.83 -16.93
CA GLY A 41 -2.09 16.24 -16.64
C GLY A 41 -3.21 16.49 -15.63
N CYS A 42 -3.74 15.47 -14.93
CA CYS A 42 -4.81 15.65 -13.94
C CYS A 42 -4.37 16.38 -12.66
N GLY A 43 -3.06 16.58 -12.46
CA GLY A 43 -2.55 17.29 -11.28
C GLY A 43 -2.77 16.55 -9.95
N ALA A 44 -3.07 15.25 -9.97
CA ALA A 44 -3.37 14.46 -8.76
C ALA A 44 -2.25 14.55 -7.69
N TRP A 45 -1.00 14.69 -8.12
CA TRP A 45 0.15 14.91 -7.24
C TRP A 45 0.01 16.14 -6.32
N GLU A 46 -0.53 17.24 -6.86
CA GLU A 46 -0.75 18.47 -6.10
C GLU A 46 -2.08 18.46 -5.33
N ILE A 47 -3.09 17.79 -5.89
CA ILE A 47 -4.43 17.76 -5.31
C ILE A 47 -4.49 16.83 -4.10
N ALA A 48 -3.87 15.66 -4.15
CA ALA A 48 -4.01 14.63 -3.11
C ALA A 48 -3.54 15.10 -1.72
N PRO A 49 -2.35 15.73 -1.55
CA PRO A 49 -1.90 16.22 -0.24
C PRO A 49 -2.79 17.35 0.30
N ARG A 50 -3.26 18.24 -0.59
CA ARG A 50 -4.16 19.34 -0.21
C ARG A 50 -5.50 18.80 0.25
N LEU A 51 -6.03 17.79 -0.46
CA LEU A 51 -7.27 17.15 -0.11
C LEU A 51 -7.17 16.42 1.23
N ALA A 52 -6.10 15.65 1.45
CA ALA A 52 -5.84 14.97 2.72
C ALA A 52 -5.87 15.96 3.90
N ARG A 53 -5.17 17.09 3.77
CA ARG A 53 -5.19 18.15 4.79
C ARG A 53 -6.59 18.72 5.05
N ILE A 54 -7.36 19.00 4.00
CA ILE A 54 -8.73 19.51 4.15
C ILE A 54 -9.61 18.48 4.88
N LEU A 55 -9.46 17.19 4.56
CA LEU A 55 -10.23 16.11 5.18
C LEU A 55 -9.85 15.90 6.66
N GLU A 56 -8.56 16.05 6.99
CA GLU A 56 -8.08 16.01 8.38
C GLU A 56 -8.59 17.22 9.19
N GLU A 57 -8.53 18.43 8.63
CA GLU A 57 -9.00 19.65 9.29
C GLU A 57 -10.52 19.68 9.47
N SER A 58 -11.27 19.06 8.56
CA SER A 58 -12.75 19.00 8.61
C SER A 58 -13.29 17.80 9.39
N GLY A 59 -12.46 16.82 9.72
CA GLY A 59 -12.84 15.60 10.42
C GLY A 59 -13.04 15.76 11.93
N PRO A 60 -13.70 14.79 12.60
CA PRO A 60 -13.74 14.72 14.05
C PRO A 60 -12.32 14.68 14.63
N LYS A 61 -12.04 15.51 15.64
CA LYS A 61 -10.72 15.52 16.31
C LYS A 61 -10.43 14.14 16.91
N GLY A 62 -9.36 13.50 16.43
CA GLY A 62 -8.94 12.17 16.87
C GLY A 62 -9.27 11.05 15.89
N ASP A 63 -9.94 11.35 14.77
CA ASP A 63 -10.10 10.37 13.70
C ASP A 63 -8.85 10.31 12.82
N HIS A 64 -8.63 9.13 12.25
CA HIS A 64 -7.41 8.68 11.61
C HIS A 64 -6.86 9.66 10.56
N ALA A 65 -5.53 9.85 10.55
CA ALA A 65 -4.85 10.66 9.54
C ALA A 65 -5.12 10.13 8.11
N TRP A 66 -5.28 11.03 7.15
CA TRP A 66 -5.51 10.69 5.75
C TRP A 66 -4.16 10.43 5.06
N THR A 67 -3.91 9.19 4.69
CA THR A 67 -2.68 8.80 3.98
C THR A 67 -2.85 8.97 2.47
N VAL A 68 -1.89 9.64 1.84
CA VAL A 68 -1.81 9.76 0.37
C VAL A 68 -0.95 8.62 -0.17
N PHE A 69 -1.50 7.89 -1.14
CA PHE A 69 -0.83 6.78 -1.81
C PHE A 69 -0.55 7.13 -3.28
N ASP A 70 0.71 7.03 -3.71
CA ASP A 70 1.16 7.33 -5.08
C ASP A 70 2.02 6.19 -5.66
N ARG A 71 2.84 6.43 -6.70
CA ARG A 71 3.72 5.41 -7.33
C ARG A 71 4.87 4.93 -6.45
N GLU A 72 5.10 5.60 -5.33
CA GLU A 72 6.00 5.17 -4.27
C GLU A 72 5.20 4.45 -3.18
N LEU A 73 3.93 4.06 -3.41
CA LEU A 73 3.05 3.42 -2.43
C LEU A 73 3.72 2.23 -1.75
N VAL A 74 4.34 1.35 -2.54
CA VAL A 74 5.03 0.18 -1.99
C VAL A 74 6.19 0.62 -1.10
N GLU A 75 6.95 1.62 -1.53
CA GLU A 75 8.13 2.13 -0.82
C GLU A 75 7.71 2.86 0.48
N LYS A 76 6.71 3.74 0.40
CA LYS A 76 6.10 4.49 1.51
C LYS A 76 5.47 3.57 2.54
N VAL A 77 4.71 2.55 2.12
CA VAL A 77 4.12 1.56 3.04
C VAL A 77 5.20 0.76 3.76
N LEU A 78 6.30 0.45 3.07
CA LEU A 78 7.42 -0.23 3.72
C LEU A 78 8.11 0.68 4.75
N GLU A 79 8.29 1.96 4.43
CA GLU A 79 8.84 2.96 5.36
C GLU A 79 7.94 3.19 6.57
N ASP A 80 6.66 3.50 6.37
CA ASP A 80 5.71 3.83 7.44
C ASP A 80 5.51 2.68 8.44
N HIS A 81 5.67 1.44 7.98
CA HIS A 81 5.51 0.24 8.82
C HIS A 81 6.85 -0.39 9.25
N ASN A 82 8.00 0.26 9.02
CA ASN A 82 9.34 -0.28 9.30
C ASN A 82 9.58 -1.68 8.71
N LEU A 83 9.06 -1.94 7.51
CA LEU A 83 9.17 -3.22 6.83
C LEU A 83 10.45 -3.27 5.96
N PRO A 84 11.07 -4.45 5.78
CA PRO A 84 12.29 -4.56 4.97
C PRO A 84 12.06 -4.17 3.50
N ALA A 85 12.90 -3.30 2.94
CA ALA A 85 12.81 -2.84 1.54
C ALA A 85 12.78 -4.00 0.51
N LYS A 86 13.40 -5.13 0.84
CA LYS A 86 13.37 -6.35 0.00
C LYS A 86 11.95 -6.89 -0.22
N LEU A 87 10.97 -6.53 0.61
CA LEU A 87 9.57 -6.93 0.40
C LEU A 87 8.95 -6.27 -0.85
N ALA A 88 9.47 -5.12 -1.30
CA ALA A 88 8.97 -4.43 -2.49
C ALA A 88 8.99 -5.31 -3.75
N GLN A 89 9.98 -6.20 -3.86
CA GLN A 89 10.11 -7.12 -5.00
C GLN A 89 8.94 -8.11 -5.13
N TYR A 90 8.15 -8.28 -4.08
CA TYR A 90 6.97 -9.16 -4.05
C TYR A 90 5.65 -8.38 -4.14
N MET A 91 5.72 -7.06 -4.24
CA MET A 91 4.56 -6.17 -4.40
C MET A 91 4.73 -5.34 -5.68
N PRO A 92 4.92 -5.97 -6.86
CA PRO A 92 5.06 -5.22 -8.09
C PRO A 92 3.78 -4.40 -8.32
N GLU A 93 3.94 -3.09 -8.54
CA GLU A 93 2.84 -2.22 -8.99
C GLU A 93 2.49 -2.50 -10.46
N ASP A 94 2.30 -3.78 -10.81
CA ASP A 94 2.21 -4.26 -12.19
C ASP A 94 1.30 -3.35 -12.99
N LYS A 95 1.97 -2.55 -13.82
CA LYS A 95 1.33 -1.70 -14.80
C LYS A 95 0.76 -2.65 -15.81
N VAL A 96 -0.54 -2.92 -15.74
CA VAL A 96 -1.24 -3.22 -16.98
C VAL A 96 -0.99 -1.99 -17.86
N SER A 97 -0.11 -2.16 -18.84
CA SER A 97 0.12 -1.15 -19.86
C SER A 97 -1.24 -0.86 -20.47
N TYR A 98 -1.65 0.40 -20.54
CA TYR A 98 -2.94 0.79 -21.15
C TYR A 98 -3.08 0.23 -22.58
N PHE A 99 -1.96 -0.12 -23.23
CA PHE A 99 -1.92 -0.77 -24.53
C PHE A 99 -2.26 -2.27 -24.52
N SER A 100 -2.10 -2.98 -23.39
CA SER A 100 -2.44 -4.41 -23.31
C SER A 100 -3.87 -4.68 -22.83
N ASP A 101 -4.60 -3.65 -22.41
CA ASP A 101 -6.01 -3.76 -21.96
C ASP A 101 -7.01 -3.40 -23.09
N ALA A 102 -6.49 -2.91 -24.22
CA ALA A 102 -7.27 -2.49 -25.39
C ALA A 102 -7.20 -3.49 -26.57
N VAL A 103 -6.71 -4.71 -26.34
CA VAL A 103 -6.63 -5.79 -27.35
C VAL A 103 -7.39 -7.01 -26.87
#